data_AF-A0A498SLU2-F1
#
_entry.id   AF-A0A498SLU2-F1
#
_cell.length_a   1.000
_cell.length_b   1.000
_cell.length_c   1.000
_cell.angle_alpha   90.00
_cell.angle_beta   90.00
_cell.angle_gamma   90.00
#
_symmetry.space_group_name_H-M   'P 1'
#
loop_
_entity.id
_entity.type
_entity.pdbx_description
1 polymer ?
#
loop_
_entity_poly.entity_id
_entity_poly.type
_entity_poly.pdbx_seq_one_letter_code
_entity_poly.pdbx_strand_id
1 'polypeptide(L)'
;GIVLSLFACLFYGLTFVPAIYVQEHPDQFAGGSPEALPHVFAQFTGIFVASTVILIVYAIIKCNKPMVNHQIILPAFTSGAMWAVAQTSWFIANSYIAQSISFPVNSMVSGVVGALWSVIYFKEIYGARNFKILSFAIVITISGAIMIGSSKDL
;
A
#
# COMPACT_ATOMS: atom_id res chain seq x y z
N GLY A 1 -13.72 17.04 3.09
CA GLY A 1 -12.83 15.96 3.53
C GLY A 1 -13.53 14.61 3.51
N ILE A 2 -14.49 14.39 4.40
CA ILE A 2 -15.06 13.07 4.72
C ILE A 2 -15.63 12.33 3.49
N VAL A 3 -16.46 12.99 2.67
CA VAL A 3 -17.06 12.36 1.47
C VAL A 3 -16.00 11.88 0.48
N LEU A 4 -14.99 12.71 0.21
CA LEU A 4 -13.89 12.34 -0.69
C LEU A 4 -13.06 11.19 -0.13
N SER A 5 -12.83 11.15 1.19
CA SER A 5 -12.16 10.03 1.86
C SER A 5 -12.95 8.73 1.74
N LEU A 6 -14.28 8.77 1.86
CA LEU A 6 -15.13 7.59 1.69
C LEU A 6 -15.09 7.07 0.24
N PHE A 7 -15.16 7.97 -0.74
CA PHE A 7 -15.00 7.60 -2.15
C PHE A 7 -13.61 7.02 -2.43
N ALA A 8 -12.54 7.64 -1.90
CA ALA A 8 -11.19 7.13 -2.05
C ALA A 8 -11.03 5.72 -1.44
N CYS A 9 -11.52 5.51 -0.20
CA CYS A 9 -11.50 4.20 0.44
C CYS A 9 -12.24 3.14 -0.37
N LEU A 10 -13.41 3.48 -0.94
CA LEU A 10 -14.18 2.56 -1.78
C LEU A 10 -13.37 2.12 -3.01
N PHE A 11 -12.78 3.08 -3.73
CA PHE A 11 -11.96 2.78 -4.91
C PHE A 11 -10.69 1.99 -4.56
N TYR A 12 -10.02 2.32 -3.45
CA TYR A 12 -8.86 1.55 -2.98
C TYR A 12 -9.22 0.12 -2.63
N GLY A 13 -10.34 -0.10 -1.92
CA GLY A 13 -10.85 -1.43 -1.62
C GLY A 13 -11.17 -2.23 -2.88
N LEU A 14 -11.88 -1.61 -3.83
CA LEU A 14 -12.28 -2.24 -5.09
C LEU A 14 -11.10 -2.55 -6.01
N THR A 15 -9.97 -1.84 -5.90
CA THR A 15 -8.80 -2.09 -6.76
C THR A 15 -8.19 -3.48 -6.53
N PHE A 16 -8.28 -4.00 -5.31
CA PHE A 16 -7.74 -5.31 -4.97
C PHE A 16 -8.72 -6.46 -5.24
N VAL A 17 -10.03 -6.20 -5.32
CA VAL A 17 -11.09 -7.23 -5.47
C VAL A 17 -10.96 -8.06 -6.77
N PRO A 18 -10.74 -7.47 -7.96
CA PRO A 18 -10.58 -8.25 -9.19
C PRO A 18 -9.34 -9.15 -9.18
N ALA A 19 -8.23 -8.66 -8.60
CA ALA A 19 -7.00 -9.43 -8.48
C ALA A 19 -7.18 -10.63 -7.54
N ILE A 20 -7.95 -10.46 -6.46
CA ILE A 20 -8.34 -11.54 -5.54
C ILE A 20 -9.21 -12.57 -6.25
N TYR A 21 -10.26 -12.11 -6.94
CA TYR A 21 -11.23 -12.98 -7.57
C TYR A 21 -10.60 -13.88 -8.64
N VAL A 22 -9.67 -13.34 -9.42
CA VAL A 22 -8.92 -14.09 -10.44
C VAL A 22 -7.92 -15.07 -9.81
N GLN A 23 -7.33 -14.75 -8.65
CA GLN A 23 -6.42 -15.66 -7.93
C GLN A 23 -7.16 -16.81 -7.22
N GLU A 24 -8.38 -16.58 -6.73
CA GLU A 24 -9.17 -17.58 -6.01
C GLU A 24 -9.95 -18.55 -6.92
N HIS A 25 -10.14 -18.22 -8.21
CA HIS A 25 -10.89 -19.05 -9.17
C HIS A 25 -10.03 -19.47 -10.39
N PRO A 26 -8.94 -20.25 -10.18
CA PRO A 26 -8.08 -20.70 -11.27
C PRO A 26 -8.80 -21.61 -12.29
N ASP A 27 -9.89 -22.27 -11.89
CA ASP A 27 -10.64 -23.22 -12.73
C ASP A 27 -11.52 -22.56 -13.82
N GLN A 28 -11.85 -21.26 -13.68
CA GLN A 28 -12.64 -20.51 -14.68
C GLN A 28 -11.77 -19.70 -15.66
N PHE A 29 -10.48 -19.50 -15.34
CA PHE A 29 -9.56 -18.71 -16.14
C PHE A 29 -8.33 -19.55 -16.52
N ALA A 30 -8.49 -20.45 -17.50
CA ALA A 30 -7.48 -21.37 -18.03
C ALA A 30 -6.22 -20.72 -18.68
N GLY A 31 -5.98 -19.43 -18.43
CA GLY A 31 -4.80 -18.67 -18.84
C GLY A 31 -4.30 -17.69 -17.78
N GLY A 32 -4.83 -17.73 -16.55
CA GLY A 32 -4.29 -16.98 -15.42
C GLY A 32 -2.97 -17.61 -15.00
N SER A 33 -1.85 -16.95 -15.31
CA SER A 33 -0.56 -17.40 -14.80
C SER A 33 -0.62 -17.43 -13.27
N PRO A 34 -0.31 -18.56 -12.61
CA PRO A 34 -0.23 -18.64 -11.14
C PRO A 34 0.90 -17.77 -10.56
N GLU A 35 1.72 -17.15 -11.41
CA GLU A 35 2.76 -16.24 -10.98
C GLU A 35 2.19 -14.88 -10.59
N ALA A 36 2.67 -14.31 -9.48
CA ALA A 36 2.26 -12.98 -9.02
C ALA A 36 2.77 -11.85 -9.94
N LEU A 37 3.79 -12.11 -10.76
CA LEU A 37 4.50 -11.11 -11.58
C LEU A 37 3.63 -10.42 -12.65
N PRO A 38 2.79 -11.13 -13.44
CA PRO A 38 1.91 -10.51 -14.43
C PRO A 38 0.86 -9.59 -13.81
N HIS A 39 0.37 -9.91 -12.60
CA HIS A 39 -0.56 -9.05 -11.86
C HIS A 39 0.10 -7.75 -11.40
N VAL A 40 1.33 -7.85 -10.91
CA VAL A 40 2.16 -6.69 -10.54
C VAL A 40 2.40 -5.80 -11.77
N PHE A 41 2.79 -6.40 -12.89
CA PHE A 41 3.05 -5.67 -14.14
C PHE A 41 1.80 -4.96 -14.68
N ALA A 42 0.65 -5.63 -14.67
CA ALA A 42 -0.62 -5.03 -15.08
C ALA A 42 -1.00 -3.84 -14.19
N GLN A 43 -0.79 -3.95 -12.87
CA GLN A 43 -1.05 -2.85 -11.93
C GLN A 43 -0.13 -1.66 -12.18
N PHE A 44 1.18 -1.87 -12.35
CA PHE A 44 2.12 -0.79 -12.67
C PHE A 44 1.78 -0.10 -14.00
N THR A 45 1.42 -0.88 -15.01
CA THR A 45 1.01 -0.35 -16.32
C THR A 45 -0.26 0.48 -16.20
N GLY A 46 -1.26 0.00 -15.44
CA GLY A 46 -2.49 0.74 -15.17
C GLY A 46 -2.22 2.09 -14.48
N ILE A 47 -1.34 2.10 -13.48
CA ILE A 47 -0.95 3.33 -12.76
C ILE A 47 -0.22 4.30 -13.68
N PHE A 48 0.69 3.80 -14.53
CA PHE A 48 1.41 4.62 -15.49
C PHE A 48 0.46 5.27 -16.51
N VAL A 49 -0.48 4.50 -17.06
CA VAL A 49 -1.49 5.00 -18.00
C VAL A 49 -2.38 6.04 -17.31
N ALA A 50 -2.92 5.73 -16.14
CA ALA A 50 -3.78 6.65 -15.39
C ALA A 50 -3.05 7.96 -15.04
N SER A 51 -1.79 7.87 -14.58
CA SER A 51 -0.97 9.04 -14.26
C SER A 51 -0.70 9.90 -15.50
N THR A 52 -0.44 9.27 -16.64
CA THR A 52 -0.24 9.96 -17.92
C THR A 52 -1.51 10.69 -18.36
N VAL A 53 -2.67 10.03 -18.28
CA VAL A 53 -3.97 10.64 -18.61
C VAL A 53 -4.26 11.84 -17.68
N ILE A 54 -4.04 11.70 -16.38
CA ILE A 54 -4.24 12.80 -15.41
C ILE A 54 -3.31 13.98 -15.73
N LEU A 55 -2.04 13.72 -16.06
CA LEU A 55 -1.09 14.76 -16.45
C LEU A 55 -1.50 15.48 -17.73
N ILE A 56 -1.98 14.74 -18.74
CA ILE A 56 -2.49 15.31 -20.00
C ILE A 56 -3.70 16.19 -19.73
N VAL A 57 -4.69 15.71 -18.97
CA VAL A 57 -5.88 16.48 -18.59
C VAL A 57 -5.49 17.74 -17.81
N TYR A 58 -4.57 17.61 -16.85
CA TYR A 58 -4.06 18.74 -16.08
C TYR A 58 -3.35 19.78 -16.96
N ALA A 59 -2.54 19.34 -17.92
CA ALA A 59 -1.83 20.21 -18.87
C ALA A 59 -2.80 20.97 -19.80
N ILE A 60 -3.88 20.30 -20.24
CA ILE A 60 -4.96 20.90 -21.03
C ILE A 60 -5.69 21.97 -20.21
N ILE A 61 -6.11 21.66 -18.99
CA ILE A 61 -6.83 22.60 -18.10
C ILE A 61 -5.95 23.81 -17.74
N LYS A 62 -4.65 23.61 -17.56
CA LYS A 62 -3.69 24.68 -17.26
C LYS A 62 -3.18 25.44 -18.50
N CYS A 63 -3.73 25.19 -19.70
CA CYS A 63 -3.35 25.85 -20.95
C CYS A 63 -1.83 25.94 -21.13
N ASN A 64 -1.12 24.82 -20.94
CA ASN A 64 0.34 24.70 -21.11
C ASN A 64 1.20 25.56 -20.13
N LYS A 65 0.62 26.04 -19.01
CA LYS A 65 1.37 26.61 -17.85
C LYS A 65 1.24 25.76 -16.58
N PRO A 66 1.63 24.47 -16.59
CA PRO A 66 1.63 23.66 -15.39
C PRO A 66 2.71 24.15 -14.42
N MET A 67 2.32 24.56 -13.21
CA MET A 67 3.28 24.84 -12.15
C MET A 67 3.75 23.51 -11.54
N VAL A 68 4.82 22.94 -12.09
CA VAL A 68 5.50 21.78 -11.51
C VAL A 68 6.77 22.27 -10.83
N ASN A 69 6.83 22.18 -9.51
CA ASN A 69 8.03 22.51 -8.77
C ASN A 69 9.08 21.41 -8.99
N HIS A 70 10.25 21.74 -9.53
CA HIS A 70 11.31 20.75 -9.77
C HIS A 70 11.81 20.09 -8.48
N GLN A 71 11.69 20.77 -7.34
CA GLN A 71 12.16 20.26 -6.05
C GLN A 71 11.34 19.07 -5.53
N ILE A 72 10.09 18.92 -5.96
CA ILE A 72 9.24 17.79 -5.54
C ILE A 72 9.36 16.57 -6.45
N ILE A 73 9.97 16.73 -7.64
CA ILE A 73 10.06 15.66 -8.64
C ILE A 73 10.97 14.53 -8.13
N LEU A 74 12.18 14.88 -7.67
CA LEU A 74 13.13 13.89 -7.12
C LEU A 74 12.56 13.09 -5.94
N PRO A 75 12.02 13.71 -4.87
CA PRO A 75 11.44 12.94 -3.77
C PRO A 75 10.23 12.12 -4.23
N ALA A 76 9.40 12.62 -5.16
CA ALA A 76 8.30 11.84 -5.72
C ALA A 76 8.79 10.57 -6.44
N PHE A 77 9.84 10.67 -7.27
CA PHE A 77 10.44 9.49 -7.91
C PHE A 77 11.00 8.49 -6.91
N THR A 78 11.73 8.97 -5.88
CA THR A 78 12.27 8.06 -4.85
C THR A 78 11.17 7.36 -4.06
N SER A 79 10.09 8.07 -3.71
CA SER A 79 8.94 7.47 -3.03
C SER A 79 8.18 6.48 -3.92
N GLY A 80 8.07 6.76 -5.22
CA GLY A 80 7.45 5.86 -6.19
C GLY A 80 8.27 4.59 -6.39
N ALA A 81 9.59 4.70 -6.47
CA ALA A 81 10.48 3.54 -6.55
C ALA A 81 10.39 2.68 -5.28
N MET A 82 10.40 3.31 -4.10
CA MET A 82 10.25 2.61 -2.82
C MET A 82 8.90 1.89 -2.72
N TRP A 83 7.82 2.54 -3.16
CA TRP A 83 6.49 1.95 -3.25
C TRP A 83 6.46 0.76 -4.24
N ALA A 84 7.13 0.89 -5.39
CA ALA A 84 7.16 -0.17 -6.39
C ALA A 84 7.84 -1.45 -5.88
N VAL A 85 8.95 -1.31 -5.16
CA VAL A 85 9.65 -2.43 -4.52
C VAL A 85 8.77 -3.07 -3.45
N ALA A 86 8.10 -2.25 -2.62
CA ALA A 86 7.20 -2.74 -1.58
C ALA A 86 6.00 -3.51 -2.15
N GLN A 87 5.34 -2.99 -3.20
CA GLN A 87 4.22 -3.66 -3.85
C GLN A 87 4.63 -4.99 -4.48
N THR A 88 5.77 -5.01 -5.18
CA THR A 88 6.29 -6.25 -5.78
C THR A 88 6.56 -7.30 -4.70
N SER A 89 7.18 -6.89 -3.58
CA SER A 89 7.44 -7.77 -2.42
C SER A 89 6.15 -8.29 -1.79
N TRP A 90 5.11 -7.45 -1.69
CA TRP A 90 3.81 -7.85 -1.15
C TRP A 90 3.10 -8.89 -2.03
N PHE A 91 3.13 -8.71 -3.36
CA PHE A 91 2.58 -9.70 -4.29
C PHE A 91 3.31 -11.05 -4.22
N ILE A 92 4.63 -11.04 -4.11
CA ILE A 92 5.42 -12.27 -3.92
C ILE A 92 5.06 -12.91 -2.56
N ALA A 93 4.94 -12.14 -1.49
CA ALA A 93 4.54 -12.69 -0.19
C ALA A 93 3.13 -13.31 -0.22
N ASN A 94 2.20 -12.71 -0.96
CA ASN A 94 0.85 -13.23 -1.13
C ASN A 94 0.78 -14.53 -1.93
N SER A 95 1.75 -14.84 -2.80
CA SER A 95 1.77 -16.16 -3.43
C SER A 95 2.12 -17.28 -2.44
N TYR A 96 2.75 -16.94 -1.30
CA TYR A 96 3.07 -17.92 -0.25
C TYR A 96 2.07 -17.91 0.90
N ILE A 97 1.44 -16.77 1.19
CA ILE A 97 0.57 -16.55 2.35
C ILE A 97 -0.78 -16.03 1.85
N ALA A 98 -1.88 -16.63 2.28
CA ALA A 98 -3.22 -16.16 1.94
C ALA A 98 -3.38 -14.66 2.26
N GLN A 99 -3.96 -13.91 1.31
CA GLN A 99 -4.04 -12.46 1.40
C GLN A 99 -4.87 -11.97 2.60
N SER A 100 -5.79 -12.80 3.10
CA SER A 100 -6.55 -12.60 4.33
C SER A 100 -5.68 -12.47 5.59
N ILE A 101 -4.48 -13.07 5.58
CA ILE A 101 -3.49 -13.02 6.66
C ILE A 101 -2.50 -11.88 6.39
N SER A 102 -2.04 -11.72 5.14
CA SER A 102 -1.06 -10.70 4.75
C SER A 102 -1.58 -9.26 4.92
N PHE A 103 -2.86 -8.98 4.66
CA PHE A 103 -3.42 -7.63 4.76
C PHE A 103 -3.39 -7.07 6.20
N PRO A 104 -3.95 -7.79 7.21
CA PRO A 104 -3.85 -7.37 8.60
C PRO A 104 -2.40 -7.16 9.06
N VAL A 105 -1.51 -8.10 8.73
CA VAL A 105 -0.09 -8.02 9.11
C VAL A 105 0.57 -6.79 8.49
N ASN A 106 0.36 -6.52 7.20
CA ASN A 106 0.91 -5.35 6.53
C ASN A 106 0.38 -4.03 7.13
N SER A 107 -0.92 -3.96 7.45
CA SER A 107 -1.52 -2.79 8.09
C SER A 107 -0.96 -2.54 9.50
N MET A 108 -0.75 -3.61 10.27
CA MET A 108 -0.13 -3.55 11.59
C MET A 108 1.32 -3.07 11.54
N VAL A 109 2.15 -3.67 10.67
CA VAL A 109 3.57 -3.32 10.54
C VAL A 109 3.74 -1.89 10.03
N SER A 110 2.98 -1.48 9.02
CA SER A 110 3.04 -0.10 8.50
C SER A 110 2.60 0.92 9.56
N GLY A 111 1.62 0.59 10.41
CA GLY A 111 1.22 1.41 11.56
C GLY A 111 2.35 1.58 12.57
N VAL A 112 3.08 0.51 12.91
CA VAL A 112 4.23 0.56 13.82
C VAL A 112 5.38 1.38 13.22
N VAL A 113 5.72 1.16 11.95
CA VAL A 113 6.79 1.91 11.26
C VAL A 113 6.43 3.39 11.18
N GLY A 114 5.18 3.72 10.86
CA GLY A 114 4.69 5.09 10.85
C GLY A 114 4.80 5.75 12.23
N ALA A 115 4.37 5.06 13.29
CA ALA A 115 4.49 5.54 14.66
C ALA A 115 5.95 5.77 15.08
N LEU A 116 6.86 4.85 14.74
CA LEU A 116 8.29 5.00 15.00
C LEU A 116 8.89 6.19 14.23
N TRP A 117 8.51 6.36 12.96
CA TRP A 117 8.95 7.50 12.16
C TRP A 117 8.47 8.84 12.73
N SER A 118 7.20 8.92 13.18
CA SER A 118 6.66 10.10 13.87
C SER A 118 7.43 10.44 15.15
N VAL A 119 7.86 9.45 15.93
CA VAL A 119 8.66 9.69 17.14
C VAL A 119 10.09 10.15 16.80
N ILE A 120 10.75 9.51 15.83
CA ILE A 120 12.18 9.74 15.56
C ILE A 120 12.38 11.05 14.77
N TYR A 121 11.60 11.24 13.71
CA TYR A 121 11.79 12.34 12.76
C TYR A 121 11.04 13.60 13.16
N PHE A 122 9.73 13.47 13.43
CA PHE A 122 8.89 14.62 13.80
C PHE A 122 9.00 14.98 15.28
N LYS A 123 9.53 14.06 16.11
CA LYS A 123 9.62 14.20 17.57
C LYS A 123 8.30 14.66 18.19
N GLU A 124 7.16 14.32 17.60
CA GLU A 124 5.84 14.82 18.04
C GLU A 124 5.48 14.38 19.46
N ILE A 125 6.11 13.30 19.94
CA ILE A 125 5.81 12.69 21.23
C ILE A 125 6.93 13.04 22.23
N TYR A 126 6.70 14.09 23.02
CA TYR A 126 7.54 14.43 24.17
C TYR A 126 6.87 13.96 25.48
N GLY A 127 7.53 13.07 26.22
CA GLY A 127 7.13 12.66 27.57
C GLY A 127 7.10 11.14 27.82
N ALA A 128 7.62 10.72 28.99
CA ALA A 128 7.77 9.31 29.36
C ALA A 128 6.46 8.53 29.40
N ARG A 129 5.32 9.18 29.71
CA ARG A 129 3.99 8.53 29.72
C ARG A 129 3.53 8.16 28.32
N ASN A 130 3.70 9.05 27.36
CA ASN A 130 3.25 8.85 25.99
C ASN A 130 4.14 7.83 25.27
N PHE A 131 5.44 7.81 25.59
CA PHE A 131 6.36 6.76 25.14
C PHE A 131 5.97 5.36 25.67
N LYS A 132 5.53 5.25 26.93
CA LYS A 132 5.03 3.99 27.49
C LYS A 132 3.76 3.49 26.79
N ILE A 133 2.82 4.38 26.49
CA ILE A 133 1.59 4.03 25.75
C ILE A 133 1.93 3.54 24.34
N LEU A 134 2.83 4.24 23.65
CA LEU A 134 3.28 3.83 22.33
C LEU A 134 3.98 2.47 22.36
N SER A 135 4.88 2.26 23.31
CA SER A 135 5.58 0.99 23.48
C SER A 135 4.60 -0.15 23.75
N PHE A 136 3.59 0.07 24.60
CA PHE A 136 2.54 -0.92 24.85
C PHE A 136 1.68 -1.21 23.62
N ALA A 137 1.32 -0.17 22.85
CA ALA A 137 0.59 -0.34 21.59
C ALA A 137 1.40 -1.16 20.58
N ILE A 138 2.70 -0.88 20.43
CA ILE A 138 3.60 -1.65 19.55
C ILE A 138 3.67 -3.12 19.98
N VAL A 139 3.79 -3.40 21.29
CA VAL A 139 3.82 -4.78 21.81
C VAL A 139 2.52 -5.51 21.49
N ILE A 140 1.36 -4.87 21.67
CA ILE A 140 0.05 -5.45 21.31
C ILE A 140 -0.02 -5.71 19.81
N THR A 141 0.39 -4.75 18.98
CA THR A 141 0.34 -4.87 17.52
C THR A 141 1.26 -5.99 17.02
N ILE A 142 2.47 -6.13 17.57
CA ILE A 142 3.39 -7.23 17.24
C ILE A 142 2.82 -8.57 17.68
N SER A 143 2.25 -8.64 18.89
CA SER A 143 1.63 -9.87 19.39
C SER A 143 0.46 -10.30 18.52
N GLY A 144 -0.37 -9.35 18.08
CA GLY A 144 -1.46 -9.60 17.14
C GLY A 144 -0.96 -10.10 15.78
N ALA A 145 0.11 -9.50 15.25
CA ALA A 145 0.71 -9.95 13.99
C ALA A 145 1.29 -11.38 14.07
N ILE A 146 1.93 -11.73 15.20
CA ILE A 146 2.42 -13.09 15.46
C ILE A 146 1.25 -14.07 15.52
N MET A 147 0.18 -13.72 16.24
CA MET A 147 -1.01 -14.58 16.38
C MET A 147 -1.71 -14.83 15.03
N ILE A 148 -1.79 -13.80 14.18
CA ILE A 148 -2.32 -13.91 12.82
C ILE A 148 -1.41 -14.78 11.94
N GLY A 149 -0.08 -14.63 12.07
CA GLY A 149 0.89 -15.46 11.37
C GLY A 149 0.80 -16.94 11.75
N SER A 150 0.73 -17.24 13.06
CA SER A 150 0.59 -18.60 13.58
C SER A 150 -0.75 -19.26 13.24
N SER A 151 -1.80 -18.48 12.97
CA SER A 151 -3.09 -19.01 12.52
C SER A 151 -3.02 -19.70 11.15
N LYS A 152 -1.92 -19.55 10.40
CA LYS A 152 -1.75 -20.21 9.11
C LYS A 152 -1.33 -21.67 9.22
N ASP A 153 -0.73 -22.06 10.35
CA ASP A 153 -0.18 -23.41 10.58
C ASP A 153 -1.17 -24.36 11.29
N LEU A 154 -2.37 -23.87 11.63
CA LEU A 154 -3.47 -24.58 12.31
C LEU A 154 -4.60 -24.92 11.33
#